data_AF-A0A418AKR0-F1
#
_entry.id   AF-A0A418AKR0-F1
#
_cell.length_a   1.000
_cell.length_b   1.000
_cell.length_c   1.000
_cell.angle_alpha   90.00
_cell.angle_beta   90.00
_cell.angle_gamma   90.00
#
_symmetry.space_group_name_H-M   'P 1'
#
loop_
_entity.id
_entity.type
_entity.pdbx_description
1 polymer ?
#
loop_
_entity_poly.entity_id
_entity_poly.type
_entity_poly.pdbx_seq_one_letter_code
_entity_poly.pdbx_strand_id
1 'polypeptide(L)'
;MYALDRGEVPVGCVFVLNNEVIGRGGNRTNELFNATKHAELVAIDAILEEEAYTSSTFRECTLYDCRYVTCEPCIMCAAALALLHVKRVVFGCHNDRFGGNGSILSLQDAKYVPPIILYRCVSA
;
A
#
# COMPACT_ATOMS: atom_id res chain seq x y z
N MET A 1 13.83 1.94 11.93
CA MET A 1 13.84 3.42 11.97
C MET A 1 12.69 3.92 11.12
N TYR A 2 11.88 4.86 11.61
CA TYR A 2 10.67 5.30 10.89
C TYR A 2 11.03 6.22 9.70
N ALA A 3 10.10 6.40 8.75
CA ALA A 3 10.34 7.26 7.58
C ALA A 3 10.70 8.70 7.98
N LEU A 4 10.01 9.24 9.00
CA LEU A 4 10.27 10.58 9.53
C LEU A 4 11.71 10.74 10.05
N ASP A 5 12.20 9.75 10.80
CA ASP A 5 13.57 9.76 11.36
C ASP A 5 14.65 9.75 10.25
N ARG A 6 14.28 9.30 9.04
CA ARG A 6 15.13 9.24 7.85
C ARG A 6 15.01 10.47 6.95
N GLY A 7 14.22 11.48 7.34
CA GLY A 7 13.97 12.67 6.52
C GLY A 7 13.10 12.40 5.28
N GLU A 8 12.27 11.35 5.33
CA GLU A 8 11.33 11.00 4.26
C GLU A 8 9.93 11.53 4.57
N VAL A 9 9.05 11.49 3.56
CA VAL A 9 7.62 11.72 3.76
C VAL A 9 7.10 10.72 4.81
N PRO A 10 6.40 11.16 5.87
CA PRO A 10 6.05 10.32 7.02
C PRO A 10 4.84 9.40 6.73
N VAL A 11 4.93 8.62 5.66
CA VAL A 11 3.98 7.58 5.27
C VAL A 11 4.61 6.22 5.54
N GLY A 12 3.82 5.33 6.11
CA GLY A 12 4.21 3.95 6.36
C GLY A 12 3.03 3.02 6.19
N CYS A 13 3.28 1.72 6.11
CA CYS A 13 2.23 0.73 6.03
C CYS A 13 2.69 -0.61 6.59
N VAL A 14 1.73 -1.48 6.88
CA VAL A 14 1.93 -2.87 7.26
C VAL A 14 0.98 -3.79 6.50
N PHE A 15 1.50 -4.92 6.02
CA PHE A 15 0.68 -6.01 5.52
C PHE A 15 0.42 -7.01 6.63
N VAL A 16 -0.84 -7.38 6.78
CA VAL A 16 -1.31 -8.34 7.78
C VAL A 16 -1.95 -9.54 7.08
N LEU A 17 -1.49 -10.73 7.43
CA LEU A 17 -2.02 -12.02 7.01
C LEU A 17 -2.31 -12.84 8.26
N ASN A 18 -3.51 -13.41 8.39
CA ASN A 18 -3.89 -14.24 9.55
C ASN A 18 -3.63 -13.58 10.92
N ASN A 19 -3.91 -12.27 11.03
CA ASN A 19 -3.64 -11.42 12.20
C ASN A 19 -2.16 -11.24 12.57
N GLU A 20 -1.24 -11.66 11.71
CA GLU A 20 0.20 -11.45 11.87
C GLU A 20 0.72 -10.45 10.85
N VAL A 21 1.68 -9.62 11.27
CA VAL A 21 2.34 -8.66 10.37
C VAL A 21 3.41 -9.41 9.59
N ILE A 22 3.20 -9.55 8.28
CA ILE A 22 4.14 -10.23 7.37
C ILE A 22 5.13 -9.26 6.72
N GLY A 23 4.83 -7.96 6.73
CA GLY A 23 5.71 -6.96 6.14
C GLY A 23 5.38 -5.56 6.61
N ARG A 24 6.39 -4.69 6.62
CA ARG A 24 6.30 -3.29 7.00
C ARG A 24 7.07 -2.43 6.01
N GLY A 25 6.55 -1.26 5.69
CA GLY A 25 7.20 -0.33 4.78
C GLY A 25 7.04 1.11 5.23
N GLY A 26 7.99 1.95 4.82
CA GLY A 26 7.92 3.40 4.92
C GLY A 26 8.59 3.99 3.70
N ASN A 27 8.25 5.23 3.35
CA ASN A 27 8.85 5.86 2.17
C ASN A 27 10.39 5.81 2.24
N ARG A 28 11.02 5.52 1.10
CA ARG A 28 12.48 5.51 0.88
C ARG A 28 12.85 6.23 -0.41
N THR A 29 12.06 7.23 -0.77
CA THR A 29 12.20 7.96 -2.03
C THR A 29 13.51 8.73 -2.13
N ASN A 30 13.87 9.45 -1.07
CA ASN A 30 15.10 10.24 -1.01
C ASN A 30 16.31 9.32 -0.80
N GLU A 31 16.21 8.35 0.10
CA GLU A 31 17.29 7.40 0.43
C GLU A 31 17.73 6.59 -0.79
N LEU A 32 16.77 6.11 -1.59
CA LEU A 32 17.04 5.23 -2.74
C LEU A 32 17.05 5.98 -4.07
N PHE A 33 16.92 7.32 -4.04
CA PHE A 33 16.81 8.17 -5.24
C PHE A 33 15.79 7.64 -6.25
N ASN A 34 14.68 7.10 -5.76
CA ASN A 34 13.67 6.45 -6.57
C ASN A 34 12.27 6.87 -6.14
N ALA A 35 11.60 7.61 -7.01
CA ALA A 35 10.26 8.14 -6.78
C ALA A 35 9.20 7.05 -6.53
N THR A 36 9.42 5.81 -6.96
CA THR A 36 8.45 4.72 -6.74
C THR A 36 8.57 4.08 -5.37
N LYS A 37 9.60 4.36 -4.57
CA LYS A 37 9.83 3.72 -3.27
C LYS A 37 8.96 4.32 -2.16
N HIS A 38 7.65 4.28 -2.40
CA HIS A 38 6.61 4.57 -1.42
C HIS A 38 6.46 3.41 -0.42
N ALA A 39 5.87 3.69 0.73
CA ALA A 39 5.69 2.72 1.81
C ALA A 39 5.11 1.38 1.34
N GLU A 40 4.06 1.40 0.52
CA GLU A 40 3.34 0.22 0.03
C GLU A 40 4.25 -0.65 -0.84
N LEU A 41 4.97 -0.05 -1.79
CA LEU A 41 5.88 -0.77 -2.67
C LEU A 41 7.12 -1.29 -1.93
N VAL A 42 7.65 -0.51 -0.99
CA VAL A 42 8.76 -0.95 -0.12
C VAL A 42 8.36 -2.16 0.72
N ALA A 43 7.13 -2.18 1.26
CA ALA A 43 6.63 -3.34 2.01
C ALA A 43 6.39 -4.55 1.11
N ILE A 44 5.86 -4.36 -0.11
CA ILE A 44 5.67 -5.44 -1.09
C ILE A 44 7.02 -6.08 -1.45
N ASP A 45 8.02 -5.27 -1.77
CA ASP A 45 9.37 -5.75 -2.11
C ASP A 45 9.94 -6.58 -0.96
N ALA A 46 9.86 -6.06 0.28
CA ALA A 46 10.36 -6.77 1.46
C ALA A 46 9.65 -8.11 1.71
N ILE A 47 8.34 -8.20 1.44
CA ILE A 47 7.59 -9.46 1.55
C ILE A 47 8.01 -10.45 0.47
N LEU A 48 8.27 -9.99 -0.75
CA LEU A 48 8.66 -10.85 -1.87
C LEU A 48 10.14 -11.29 -1.81
N GLU A 49 10.96 -10.62 -1.02
CA GLU A 49 12.33 -11.06 -0.71
C GLU A 49 12.36 -12.30 0.21
N GLU A 50 11.28 -12.56 0.96
CA GLU A 50 11.15 -13.72 1.84
C GLU A 50 10.68 -14.97 1.05
N GLU A 51 11.41 -16.08 1.14
CA GLU A 51 11.10 -17.32 0.40
C GLU A 51 9.71 -17.91 0.74
N ALA A 52 9.18 -17.58 1.92
CA ALA A 52 7.89 -18.07 2.41
C ALA A 52 6.68 -17.44 1.69
N TYR A 53 6.86 -16.34 0.97
CA TYR A 53 5.77 -15.57 0.39
C TYR A 53 5.89 -15.46 -1.13
N THR A 54 4.73 -15.36 -1.79
CA THR A 54 4.65 -15.17 -3.24
C THR A 54 3.67 -14.07 -3.57
N SER A 55 3.58 -13.68 -4.84
CA SER A 55 2.58 -12.71 -5.30
C SER A 55 1.13 -13.16 -5.00
N SER A 56 0.89 -14.46 -4.85
CA SER A 56 -0.44 -14.98 -4.49
C SER A 56 -0.80 -14.75 -3.01
N THR A 57 0.19 -14.62 -2.13
CA THR A 57 0.00 -14.36 -0.69
C THR A 57 -0.81 -13.09 -0.45
N PHE A 58 -0.60 -12.05 -1.27
CA PHE A 58 -1.29 -10.76 -1.14
C PHE A 58 -2.81 -10.86 -1.25
N ARG A 59 -3.34 -11.89 -1.92
CA ARG A 59 -4.79 -12.15 -2.08
C ARG A 59 -5.54 -12.33 -0.78
N GLU A 60 -4.83 -12.72 0.27
CA GLU A 60 -5.39 -12.94 1.60
C GLU A 60 -5.00 -11.83 2.58
N CYS A 61 -4.06 -10.96 2.19
CA CYS A 61 -3.54 -9.90 3.03
C CYS A 61 -4.48 -8.70 3.14
N THR A 62 -4.53 -8.12 4.33
CA THR A 62 -5.03 -6.75 4.52
C THR A 62 -3.84 -5.82 4.63
N LEU A 63 -3.80 -4.79 3.78
CA LEU A 63 -2.90 -3.66 3.96
C LEU A 63 -3.53 -2.68 4.96
N TYR A 64 -2.78 -2.35 6.00
CA TYR A 64 -3.07 -1.21 6.86
C TYR A 64 -2.00 -0.16 6.61
N ASP A 65 -2.41 1.01 6.14
CA ASP A 65 -1.52 2.17 6.17
C ASP A 65 -1.31 2.58 7.66
N CYS A 66 -0.10 2.98 8.08
CA CYS A 66 0.27 3.32 9.46
C CYS A 66 1.59 4.14 9.48
N ARG A 67 1.81 5.27 10.17
CA ARG A 67 1.31 5.92 11.39
C ARG A 67 1.55 7.45 11.24
N TYR A 68 0.88 8.25 12.07
CA TYR A 68 0.69 9.73 12.09
C TYR A 68 -0.46 10.22 11.24
N VAL A 69 -0.51 9.86 9.96
CA VAL A 69 -1.68 10.03 9.10
C VAL A 69 -1.66 8.88 8.11
N THR A 70 -2.63 7.97 8.22
CA THR A 70 -2.83 6.86 7.31
C THR A 70 -3.40 7.43 6.02
N CYS A 71 -2.54 7.82 5.09
CA CYS A 71 -2.95 8.53 3.88
C CYS A 71 -3.47 7.52 2.87
N GLU A 72 -4.54 7.88 2.17
CA GLU A 72 -5.03 7.09 1.05
C GLU A 72 -3.91 6.82 0.04
N PRO A 73 -3.74 5.55 -0.41
CA PRO A 73 -2.73 5.20 -1.39
C PRO A 73 -2.83 6.08 -2.63
N CYS A 74 -1.68 6.51 -3.14
CA CYS A 74 -1.68 7.26 -4.39
C CYS A 74 -2.09 6.35 -5.56
N ILE A 75 -2.46 6.94 -6.71
CA ILE A 75 -2.83 6.21 -7.93
C ILE A 75 -1.82 5.09 -8.29
N MET A 76 -0.51 5.34 -8.15
CA MET A 76 0.52 4.33 -8.42
C MET A 76 0.43 3.14 -7.46
N CYS A 77 0.39 3.40 -6.14
CA CYS A 77 0.31 2.36 -5.13
C CYS A 77 -1.02 1.60 -5.24
N ALA A 78 -2.13 2.31 -5.43
CA ALA A 78 -3.46 1.77 -5.63
C ALA A 78 -3.52 0.79 -6.82
N ALA A 79 -2.88 1.13 -7.94
CA ALA A 79 -2.77 0.26 -9.10
C ALA A 79 -1.96 -1.01 -8.79
N ALA A 80 -0.82 -0.88 -8.10
CA ALA A 80 -0.01 -2.03 -7.71
C ALA A 80 -0.77 -2.99 -6.79
N LEU A 81 -1.49 -2.45 -5.80
CA LEU A 81 -2.32 -3.25 -4.88
C LEU A 81 -3.46 -3.96 -5.61
N ALA A 82 -4.07 -3.31 -6.61
CA ALA A 82 -5.06 -3.94 -7.48
C ALA A 82 -4.45 -5.11 -8.26
N LEU A 83 -3.30 -4.91 -8.92
CA LEU A 83 -2.62 -5.96 -9.70
C LEU A 83 -2.19 -7.15 -8.82
N LEU A 84 -1.81 -6.91 -7.57
CA LEU A 84 -1.51 -7.95 -6.59
C LEU A 84 -2.76 -8.60 -5.98
N HIS A 85 -3.95 -8.10 -6.32
CA HIS A 85 -5.23 -8.59 -5.85
C HIS A 85 -5.35 -8.57 -4.32
N VAL A 86 -4.82 -7.54 -3.67
CA VAL A 86 -4.85 -7.40 -2.20
C VAL A 86 -6.29 -7.56 -1.70
N LYS A 87 -6.52 -8.20 -0.54
CA LYS A 87 -7.91 -8.43 -0.08
C LYS A 87 -8.62 -7.14 0.32
N ARG A 88 -7.91 -6.30 1.07
CA ARG A 88 -8.46 -5.12 1.73
C ARG A 88 -7.37 -4.08 2.00
N VAL A 89 -7.71 -2.82 1.83
CA VAL A 89 -6.87 -1.67 2.19
C VAL A 89 -7.61 -0.83 3.22
N VAL A 90 -6.92 -0.52 4.31
CA VAL A 90 -7.41 0.35 5.38
C VAL A 90 -6.49 1.56 5.47
N PHE A 91 -7.06 2.75 5.31
CA PHE A 91 -6.39 4.04 5.49
C PHE A 91 -7.30 4.94 6.33
N GLY A 92 -6.87 6.15 6.69
CA GLY A 92 -7.63 7.00 7.63
C GLY A 92 -7.80 8.46 7.21
N CYS A 93 -6.99 9.01 6.32
CA CYS A 93 -7.33 10.26 5.65
C CYS A 93 -7.29 10.08 4.13
N HIS A 94 -8.11 10.86 3.47
CA HIS A 94 -8.11 10.97 2.01
C HIS A 94 -6.86 11.71 1.51
N ASN A 95 -6.47 11.41 0.27
CA ASN A 95 -5.35 12.04 -0.41
C ASN A 95 -5.85 12.97 -1.52
N ASP A 96 -6.03 14.24 -1.17
CA ASP A 96 -6.67 15.26 -2.01
C ASP A 96 -5.94 15.58 -3.32
N ARG A 97 -4.68 15.15 -3.47
CA ARG A 97 -3.87 15.46 -4.66
C ARG A 97 -3.68 14.26 -5.56
N PHE A 98 -3.50 13.06 -4.98
CA PHE A 98 -3.08 11.88 -5.71
C PHE A 98 -3.83 10.60 -5.33
N GLY A 99 -4.91 10.67 -4.55
CA GLY A 99 -5.63 9.51 -4.03
C GLY A 99 -6.19 8.60 -5.12
N GLY A 100 -5.75 7.34 -5.09
CA GLY A 100 -6.14 6.30 -6.04
C GLY A 100 -7.28 5.40 -5.57
N ASN A 101 -7.83 5.66 -4.38
CA ASN A 101 -8.83 4.83 -3.73
C ASN A 101 -10.16 5.56 -3.46
N GLY A 102 -10.43 6.66 -4.18
CA GLY A 102 -11.68 7.40 -4.11
C GLY A 102 -11.53 8.92 -4.22
N SER A 103 -10.40 9.52 -3.83
CA SER A 103 -10.27 10.99 -3.86
C SER A 103 -10.15 11.54 -5.27
N ILE A 104 -9.29 10.95 -6.10
CA ILE A 104 -9.10 11.37 -7.50
C ILE A 104 -9.55 10.27 -8.45
N LEU A 105 -9.07 9.05 -8.25
CA LEU A 105 -9.49 7.85 -8.97
C LEU A 105 -9.91 6.77 -7.97
N SER A 106 -10.72 5.82 -8.44
CA SER A 106 -11.14 4.64 -7.66
C SER A 106 -10.59 3.38 -8.29
N LEU A 107 -9.28 3.15 -8.21
CA LEU A 107 -8.62 2.00 -8.84
C LEU A 107 -8.94 0.65 -8.17
N GLN A 108 -9.53 0.69 -6.99
CA GLN A 108 -10.17 -0.47 -6.38
C GLN A 108 -11.41 -0.94 -7.16
N ASP A 109 -11.99 -0.10 -8.03
CA ASP A 109 -13.18 -0.41 -8.81
C ASP A 109 -12.84 -1.02 -10.19
N ALA A 110 -13.64 -2.00 -10.60
CA ALA A 110 -13.46 -2.78 -11.83
C ALA A 110 -13.60 -1.95 -13.12
N LYS A 111 -14.06 -0.71 -13.01
CA LYS A 111 -14.17 0.24 -14.12
C LYS A 111 -12.80 0.64 -14.67
N TYR A 112 -11.78 0.65 -13.83
CA TYR A 112 -10.45 1.15 -14.19
C TYR A 112 -9.42 0.04 -14.43
N VAL A 113 -9.65 -1.16 -13.88
CA VAL A 113 -8.78 -2.33 -14.07
C VAL A 113 -9.59 -3.61 -14.36
N PRO A 114 -10.12 -3.79 -15.58
CA PRO A 114 -10.75 -5.06 -15.98
C PRO A 114 -9.71 -6.12 -16.39
N PRO A 115 -9.84 -7.42 -16.02
CA PRO A 115 -10.80 -8.06 -15.14
C PRO A 115 -10.11 -8.47 -13.82
N ILE A 116 -9.76 -7.50 -12.97
CA ILE A 116 -9.03 -7.77 -11.72
C ILE A 116 -9.95 -7.51 -10.54
N ILE A 117 -9.93 -8.46 -9.60
CA ILE A 117 -10.82 -8.52 -8.44
C ILE A 117 -10.68 -7.26 -7.59
N LEU A 118 -11.84 -6.73 -7.20
CA LEU A 118 -12.03 -5.56 -6.36
C LEU A 118 -11.48 -5.81 -4.96
N TYR A 119 -10.60 -4.93 -4.48
CA TYR A 119 -10.21 -4.97 -3.07
C TYR A 119 -11.04 -3.99 -2.25
N ARG A 120 -11.41 -4.39 -1.03
CA ARG A 120 -12.25 -3.54 -0.20
C ARG A 120 -11.43 -2.38 0.38
N CYS A 121 -11.84 -1.15 0.11
CA CYS A 121 -11.31 0.03 0.79
C CYS A 121 -12.16 0.38 2.01
N VAL A 122 -11.50 0.68 3.12
CA VAL A 122 -12.14 1.23 4.32
C VAL A 122 -11.35 2.45 4.74
N SER A 123 -12.00 3.62 4.67
CA SER A 123 -11.55 4.84 5.32
C SER A 123 -12.00 4.77 6.77
N ALA A 124 -11.07 4.87 7.72
CA ALA A 124 -11.30 4.80 9.17
C ALA A 124 -11.50 6.20 9.78
#